data_AF-R7LLK3-F1
#
_entry.id   AF-R7LLK3-F1
#
_cell.length_a   1.000
_cell.length_b   1.000
_cell.length_c   1.000
_cell.angle_alpha   90.00
_cell.angle_beta   90.00
_cell.angle_gamma   90.00
#
_symmetry.space_group_name_H-M   'P 1'
#
loop_
_entity.id
_entity.type
_entity.pdbx_description
1 polymer ?
#
loop_
_entity_poly.entity_id
_entity_poly.type
_entity_poly.pdbx_seq_one_letter_code
_entity_poly.pdbx_strand_id
1 'polypeptide(L)'
;MPASNSIWQQAEYNIPKLEDSLVTSEGNKKESINVNTRVSVQQKSVKRKERSKTVSAETNVQEAKNTKAGEDKIIVKGVEYNKKNGEKLAQRVLDGLPANRTEPLCAKYVKEAIRDVGLGPYIEGDGYYCQYILRANPNFEEIKVKGNELSSLPAGCIIVYDKGDGGYSTDSGHVEITLGDGRACSDIITNNIEPSDNAHVFVPV
;
A
#
# COMPACT_ATOMS: atom_id res chain seq x y z
N MET A 1 -24.73 -21.83 32.53
CA MET A 1 -25.25 -20.50 32.13
C MET A 1 -24.35 -19.43 32.75
N PRO A 2 -23.92 -18.38 32.04
CA PRO A 2 -24.07 -18.12 30.61
C PRO A 2 -22.75 -18.22 29.82
N ALA A 3 -22.91 -18.49 28.53
CA ALA A 3 -21.91 -18.39 27.49
C ALA A 3 -21.75 -16.92 27.07
N SER A 4 -20.53 -16.52 26.75
CA SER A 4 -20.22 -15.20 26.18
C SER A 4 -20.74 -15.11 24.75
N ASN A 5 -21.87 -14.43 24.58
CA ASN A 5 -22.32 -13.98 23.27
C ASN A 5 -21.42 -12.84 22.79
N SER A 6 -20.68 -13.08 21.70
CA SER A 6 -19.95 -12.06 20.95
C SER A 6 -20.95 -11.12 20.28
N ILE A 7 -20.76 -9.81 20.45
CA ILE A 7 -21.65 -8.76 19.96
C ILE A 7 -21.60 -8.57 18.43
N TRP A 8 -20.81 -9.41 17.73
CA TRP A 8 -20.59 -9.32 16.28
C TRP A 8 -21.42 -10.31 15.45
N GLN A 9 -22.32 -11.09 16.06
CA GLN A 9 -23.27 -11.92 15.33
C GLN A 9 -24.62 -11.22 15.23
N GLN A 10 -24.75 -10.30 14.26
CA GLN A 10 -25.99 -10.01 13.53
C GLN A 10 -25.79 -8.83 12.59
N ALA A 11 -25.48 -9.16 11.34
CA ALA A 11 -25.80 -8.30 10.21
C ALA A 11 -25.81 -9.16 8.94
N GLU A 12 -26.88 -9.94 8.76
CA GLU A 12 -27.24 -10.50 7.46
C GLU A 12 -27.72 -9.34 6.58
N TYR A 13 -26.80 -8.69 5.87
CA TYR A 13 -27.17 -7.75 4.83
C TYR A 13 -27.54 -8.51 3.57
N ASN A 14 -28.85 -8.47 3.29
CA ASN A 14 -29.49 -8.98 2.09
C ASN A 14 -28.92 -8.27 0.85
N ILE A 15 -28.06 -8.96 0.08
CA ILE A 15 -27.53 -8.46 -1.20
C ILE A 15 -28.58 -8.76 -2.28
N PRO A 16 -29.16 -7.76 -2.97
CA PRO A 16 -29.99 -8.04 -4.13
C PRO A 16 -29.12 -8.58 -5.27
N LYS A 17 -29.46 -9.78 -5.77
CA LYS A 17 -28.86 -10.37 -6.97
C LYS A 17 -29.33 -9.59 -8.19
N LEU A 18 -28.39 -9.05 -8.95
CA LEU A 18 -28.64 -8.63 -10.33
C LEU A 18 -28.47 -9.86 -11.21
N GLU A 19 -29.58 -10.53 -11.46
CA GLU A 19 -29.72 -11.50 -12.53
C GLU A 19 -30.22 -10.80 -13.81
N ASP A 20 -29.66 -11.27 -14.93
CA ASP A 20 -29.94 -10.99 -16.33
C ASP A 20 -29.43 -9.70 -16.99
N SER A 21 -28.33 -9.86 -17.75
CA SER A 21 -28.32 -9.38 -19.14
C SER A 21 -27.29 -10.14 -19.98
N LEU A 22 -27.78 -11.13 -20.73
CA LEU A 22 -27.13 -11.75 -21.88
C LEU A 22 -27.07 -10.76 -23.06
N VAL A 23 -25.87 -10.47 -23.59
CA VAL A 23 -25.67 -10.25 -25.03
C VAL A 23 -24.34 -10.87 -25.45
N THR A 24 -24.45 -11.75 -26.44
CA THR A 24 -23.40 -12.48 -27.14
C THR A 24 -22.80 -11.65 -28.27
N SER A 25 -21.52 -11.85 -28.57
CA SER A 25 -21.04 -11.80 -29.96
C SER A 25 -19.76 -12.61 -30.14
N GLU A 26 -19.85 -13.61 -31.02
CA GLU A 26 -18.81 -14.50 -31.49
C GLU A 26 -17.79 -13.78 -32.39
N GLY A 27 -16.56 -14.29 -32.45
CA GLY A 27 -15.53 -13.85 -33.40
C GLY A 27 -14.32 -14.78 -33.43
N ASN A 28 -14.24 -15.61 -34.47
CA ASN A 28 -13.33 -16.74 -34.67
C ASN A 28 -11.87 -16.37 -35.02
N LYS A 29 -10.93 -17.17 -34.48
CA LYS A 29 -9.68 -17.76 -35.04
C LYS A 29 -8.75 -16.92 -35.96
N LYS A 30 -7.43 -17.00 -35.70
CA LYS A 30 -6.49 -18.00 -36.30
C LYS A 30 -5.06 -17.86 -35.76
N GLU A 31 -4.37 -19.00 -35.81
CA GLU A 31 -3.04 -19.34 -35.30
C GLU A 31 -1.89 -18.63 -36.05
N SER A 32 -0.72 -18.57 -35.41
CA SER A 32 0.47 -19.25 -35.94
C SER A 32 1.58 -19.37 -34.89
N ILE A 33 1.96 -20.61 -34.63
CA ILE A 33 3.13 -21.07 -33.87
C ILE A 33 4.37 -20.86 -34.74
N ASN A 34 5.49 -20.44 -34.14
CA ASN A 34 6.80 -20.71 -34.74
C ASN A 34 7.83 -21.07 -33.66
N VAL A 35 8.44 -22.24 -33.84
CA VAL A 35 9.47 -22.86 -33.01
C VAL A 35 10.75 -22.92 -33.84
N ASN A 36 11.87 -22.45 -33.32
CA ASN A 36 13.20 -23.09 -33.45
C ASN A 36 14.28 -22.34 -32.64
N THR A 37 14.81 -22.95 -31.57
CA THR A 37 16.13 -23.61 -31.46
C THR A 37 17.36 -22.70 -31.45
N ARG A 38 18.10 -22.63 -30.32
CA ARG A 38 19.42 -23.28 -30.13
C ARG A 38 20.05 -22.93 -28.78
N VAL A 39 20.76 -23.93 -28.29
CA VAL A 39 21.55 -24.05 -27.06
C VAL A 39 22.87 -23.28 -27.15
N SER A 40 23.31 -22.65 -26.06
CA SER A 40 24.71 -22.72 -25.61
C SER A 40 24.91 -22.21 -24.18
N VAL A 41 25.32 -23.15 -23.33
CA VAL A 41 25.93 -22.94 -22.02
C VAL A 41 27.35 -22.41 -22.23
N GLN A 42 27.78 -21.40 -21.48
CA GLN A 42 29.22 -21.18 -21.28
C GLN A 42 29.51 -20.69 -19.86
N GLN A 43 30.00 -21.63 -19.06
CA GLN A 43 30.75 -21.39 -17.82
C GLN A 43 32.10 -20.75 -18.16
N LYS A 44 32.54 -19.77 -17.37
CA LYS A 44 33.96 -19.40 -17.27
C LYS A 44 34.39 -19.40 -15.81
N SER A 45 35.14 -20.44 -15.49
CA SER A 45 35.91 -20.62 -14.26
C SER A 45 37.05 -19.60 -14.17
N VAL A 46 37.23 -18.98 -13.01
CA VAL A 46 38.48 -18.29 -12.66
C VAL A 46 39.08 -18.95 -11.43
N LYS A 47 40.33 -19.38 -11.61
CA LYS A 47 41.17 -20.14 -10.70
C LYS A 47 42.01 -19.16 -9.88
N ARG A 48 42.06 -19.28 -8.55
CA ARG A 48 43.22 -18.81 -7.77
C ARG A 48 43.39 -19.60 -6.48
N LYS A 49 44.64 -19.63 -6.05
CA LYS A 49 45.35 -20.66 -5.28
C LYS A 49 45.71 -20.10 -3.88
N GLU A 50 45.96 -21.03 -2.96
CA GLU A 50 46.84 -20.94 -1.76
C GLU A 50 46.31 -20.38 -0.41
N ARG A 51 45.96 -21.33 0.48
CA ARG A 51 46.67 -21.71 1.72
C ARG A 51 47.26 -20.59 2.63
N SER A 52 46.74 -20.45 3.86
CA SER A 52 47.44 -20.67 5.15
C SER A 52 46.89 -19.87 6.36
N LYS A 53 46.84 -20.56 7.53
CA LYS A 53 47.07 -20.12 8.93
C LYS A 53 46.11 -19.16 9.66
N THR A 54 45.46 -19.75 10.69
CA THR A 54 45.36 -19.35 12.12
C THR A 54 45.78 -17.92 12.53
N VAL A 55 44.93 -17.21 13.27
CA VAL A 55 45.00 -16.92 14.74
C VAL A 55 44.05 -15.76 15.10
N SER A 56 43.33 -15.97 16.21
CA SER A 56 42.68 -15.05 17.17
C SER A 56 42.53 -13.56 16.88
N ALA A 57 41.30 -13.06 17.07
CA ALA A 57 41.06 -11.71 17.58
C ALA A 57 39.75 -11.69 18.39
N GLU A 58 39.90 -11.60 19.71
CA GLU A 58 38.84 -11.15 20.61
C GLU A 58 38.48 -9.71 20.26
N THR A 59 37.19 -9.38 20.20
CA THR A 59 36.76 -7.98 20.20
C THR A 59 35.49 -7.85 21.01
N ASN A 60 35.73 -7.61 22.30
CA ASN A 60 35.07 -6.64 23.17
C ASN A 60 33.61 -6.31 22.83
N VAL A 61 32.69 -6.91 23.59
CA VAL A 61 31.28 -6.53 23.67
C VAL A 61 31.22 -5.10 24.23
N GLN A 62 31.03 -4.11 23.36
CA GLN A 62 30.59 -2.80 23.78
C GLN A 62 29.06 -2.83 23.90
N GLU A 63 28.62 -2.92 25.15
CA GLU A 63 27.25 -2.71 25.59
C GLU A 63 26.80 -1.32 25.11
N ALA A 64 26.04 -1.28 24.02
CA ALA A 64 25.37 -0.09 23.56
C ALA A 64 24.33 0.29 24.62
N LYS A 65 24.67 1.31 25.43
CA LYS A 65 23.73 2.00 26.30
C LYS A 65 22.61 2.54 25.43
N ASN A 66 21.51 1.79 25.36
CA ASN A 66 20.27 2.18 24.70
C ASN A 66 19.67 3.34 25.49
N THR A 67 20.15 4.53 25.20
CA THR A 67 19.52 5.78 25.62
C THR A 67 18.31 5.89 24.71
N LYS A 68 17.12 5.60 25.24
CA LYS A 68 15.86 5.93 24.58
C LYS A 68 15.87 7.44 24.30
N ALA A 69 16.26 7.81 23.09
CA ALA A 69 15.94 9.11 22.54
C ALA A 69 14.42 9.22 22.61
N GLY A 70 13.91 10.24 23.30
CA GLY A 70 12.49 10.57 23.16
C GLY A 70 12.25 10.83 21.69
N GLU A 71 11.39 10.04 21.06
CA GLU A 71 11.01 10.28 19.66
C GLU A 71 10.34 11.65 19.63
N ASP A 72 10.96 12.60 18.94
CA ASP A 72 10.36 13.91 18.70
C ASP A 72 9.00 13.71 18.04
N LYS A 73 7.96 14.27 18.66
CA LYS A 73 6.59 14.22 18.13
C LYS A 73 6.55 14.97 16.81
N ILE A 74 6.09 14.31 15.76
CA ILE A 74 5.91 14.93 14.44
C ILE A 74 4.47 15.42 14.37
N ILE A 75 4.28 16.71 14.06
CA ILE A 75 2.96 17.31 13.89
C ILE A 75 2.70 17.60 12.42
N VAL A 76 1.64 17.04 11.86
CA VAL A 76 1.19 17.26 10.48
C VAL A 76 -0.12 18.03 10.53
N LYS A 77 -0.09 19.32 10.17
CA LYS A 77 -1.27 20.21 10.16
C LYS A 77 -2.09 20.19 11.47
N GLY A 78 -1.43 20.01 12.62
CA GLY A 78 -2.07 19.97 13.95
C GLY A 78 -2.34 18.57 14.49
N VAL A 79 -2.15 17.53 13.68
CA VAL A 79 -2.31 16.12 14.09
C VAL A 79 -0.96 15.53 14.50
N GLU A 80 -0.93 14.83 15.63
CA GLU A 80 0.25 14.07 16.07
C GLU A 80 0.40 12.81 15.20
N TYR A 81 1.37 12.82 14.30
CA TYR A 81 1.61 11.73 13.36
C TYR A 81 2.29 10.55 14.05
N ASN A 82 1.69 9.38 13.89
CA ASN A 82 2.22 8.12 14.39
C ASN A 82 3.24 7.53 13.42
N LYS A 83 4.51 7.93 13.61
CA LYS A 83 5.63 7.51 12.75
C LYS A 83 5.73 6.00 12.55
N LYS A 84 5.62 5.24 13.63
CA LYS A 84 5.71 3.78 13.59
C LYS A 84 4.62 3.17 12.70
N ASN A 85 3.38 3.62 12.86
CA ASN A 85 2.26 3.13 12.06
C ASN A 85 2.36 3.57 10.60
N GLY A 86 2.74 4.82 10.35
CA GLY A 86 2.89 5.35 8.99
C GLY A 86 3.98 4.66 8.19
N GLU A 87 5.18 4.50 8.76
CA GLU A 87 6.29 3.78 8.11
C GLU A 87 5.93 2.31 7.84
N LYS A 88 5.27 1.65 8.80
CA LYS A 88 4.81 0.26 8.64
C LYS A 88 3.79 0.13 7.51
N LEU A 89 2.85 1.07 7.41
CA LEU A 89 1.84 1.09 6.35
C LEU A 89 2.45 1.33 4.97
N ALA A 90 3.36 2.31 4.84
CA ALA A 90 4.08 2.60 3.60
C ALA A 90 4.92 1.41 3.13
N GLN A 91 5.63 0.74 4.05
CA GLN A 91 6.39 -0.45 3.71
C GLN A 91 5.47 -1.59 3.24
N ARG A 92 4.36 -1.84 3.95
CA ARG A 92 3.44 -2.92 3.61
C ARG A 92 2.84 -2.75 2.23
N VAL A 93 2.43 -1.55 1.83
CA VAL A 93 1.85 -1.35 0.49
C VAL A 93 2.89 -1.61 -0.61
N LEU A 94 4.16 -1.19 -0.40
CA LEU A 94 5.26 -1.47 -1.33
C LEU A 94 5.53 -2.97 -1.47
N ASP A 95 5.60 -3.69 -0.35
CA ASP A 95 5.80 -5.15 -0.34
C ASP A 95 4.63 -5.90 -0.98
N GLY A 96 3.46 -5.25 -1.02
CA GLY A 96 2.23 -5.77 -1.58
C GLY A 96 2.10 -5.63 -3.08
N LEU A 97 2.99 -4.90 -3.77
CA LEU A 97 2.80 -4.58 -5.18
C LEU A 97 2.53 -5.83 -6.05
N PRO A 98 1.52 -5.78 -6.94
CA PRO A 98 1.26 -6.87 -7.86
C PRO A 98 2.46 -7.10 -8.78
N ALA A 99 2.85 -8.36 -8.97
CA ALA A 99 3.86 -8.72 -9.97
C ALA A 99 3.39 -8.40 -11.41
N ASN A 100 2.09 -8.55 -11.67
CA ASN A 100 1.45 -8.19 -12.93
C ASN A 100 0.13 -7.49 -12.63
N ARG A 101 -0.08 -6.32 -13.23
CA ARG A 101 -1.31 -5.54 -13.10
C ARG A 101 -2.11 -5.60 -14.41
N THR A 102 -3.31 -6.17 -14.35
CA THR A 102 -4.23 -6.25 -15.50
C THR A 102 -5.34 -5.19 -15.45
N GLU A 103 -5.65 -4.67 -14.26
CA GLU A 103 -6.70 -3.67 -14.04
C GLU A 103 -6.35 -2.78 -12.83
N PRO A 104 -6.96 -1.58 -12.67
CA PRO A 104 -6.72 -0.73 -11.51
C PRO A 104 -7.29 -1.33 -10.22
N LEU A 105 -6.40 -1.60 -9.26
CA LEU A 105 -6.68 -2.25 -7.98
C LEU A 105 -6.27 -1.39 -6.78
N CYS A 106 -6.09 -0.08 -6.97
CA CYS A 106 -5.58 0.85 -5.95
C CYS A 106 -6.23 0.69 -4.56
N ALA A 107 -7.57 0.73 -4.50
CA ALA A 107 -8.32 0.55 -3.26
C ALA A 107 -8.09 -0.81 -2.61
N LYS A 108 -8.00 -1.89 -3.39
CA LYS A 108 -7.73 -3.23 -2.86
C LYS A 108 -6.40 -3.25 -2.11
N TYR A 109 -5.32 -2.79 -2.75
CA TYR A 109 -3.97 -2.85 -2.16
C TYR A 109 -3.80 -1.94 -0.95
N VAL A 110 -4.39 -0.73 -0.98
CA VAL A 110 -4.39 0.17 0.19
C VAL A 110 -5.13 -0.47 1.37
N LYS A 111 -6.32 -1.05 1.13
CA LYS A 111 -7.13 -1.66 2.20
C LYS A 111 -6.52 -2.95 2.74
N GLU A 112 -5.88 -3.76 1.89
CA GLU A 112 -5.08 -4.91 2.35
C GLU A 112 -3.91 -4.46 3.21
N ALA A 113 -3.21 -3.38 2.83
CA ALA A 113 -2.13 -2.84 3.64
C ALA A 113 -2.63 -2.39 5.02
N ILE A 114 -3.71 -1.60 5.08
CA ILE A 114 -4.35 -1.16 6.34
C ILE A 114 -4.69 -2.36 7.24
N ARG A 115 -5.34 -3.39 6.67
CA ARG A 115 -5.67 -4.63 7.39
C ARG A 115 -4.44 -5.32 7.94
N ASP A 116 -3.44 -5.53 7.11
CA ASP A 116 -2.30 -6.36 7.44
C ASP A 116 -1.37 -5.70 8.46
N VAL A 117 -1.34 -4.36 8.51
CA VAL A 117 -0.60 -3.65 9.57
C VAL A 117 -1.37 -3.50 10.87
N GLY A 118 -2.66 -3.85 10.88
CA GLY A 118 -3.52 -3.80 12.07
C GLY A 118 -4.18 -2.45 12.32
N LEU A 119 -4.31 -1.60 11.29
CA LEU A 119 -4.90 -0.26 11.41
C LEU A 119 -6.40 -0.21 11.10
N GLY A 120 -7.03 -1.35 10.77
CA GLY A 120 -8.47 -1.45 10.55
C GLY A 120 -8.84 -2.73 9.82
N PRO A 121 -10.12 -3.14 9.78
CA PRO A 121 -10.55 -4.26 8.96
C PRO A 121 -10.51 -3.91 7.47
N TYR A 122 -10.53 -4.94 6.61
CA TYR A 122 -10.81 -4.73 5.19
C TYR A 122 -12.31 -4.46 5.01
N ILE A 123 -12.65 -3.36 4.34
CA ILE A 123 -14.04 -2.94 4.06
C ILE A 123 -14.19 -2.75 2.55
N GLU A 124 -15.29 -3.20 1.95
CA GLU A 124 -15.50 -3.03 0.50
C GLU A 124 -15.72 -1.56 0.12
N GLY A 125 -15.29 -1.20 -1.10
CA GLY A 125 -15.31 0.18 -1.59
C GLY A 125 -14.21 0.46 -2.60
N ASP A 126 -14.49 1.36 -3.55
CA ASP A 126 -13.55 1.86 -4.54
C ASP A 126 -12.63 2.96 -3.97
N GLY A 127 -11.81 3.59 -4.83
CA GLY A 127 -10.83 4.58 -4.40
C GLY A 127 -11.47 5.79 -3.71
N TYR A 128 -12.47 6.39 -4.35
CA TYR A 128 -13.27 7.47 -3.79
C TYR A 128 -13.90 7.09 -2.44
N TYR A 129 -14.50 5.90 -2.35
CA TYR A 129 -15.22 5.47 -1.15
C TYR A 129 -14.31 5.28 0.06
N CYS A 130 -12.99 5.12 -0.14
CA CYS A 130 -12.03 5.04 0.96
C CYS A 130 -12.08 6.24 1.91
N GLN A 131 -12.52 7.43 1.45
CA GLN A 131 -12.68 8.58 2.36
C GLN A 131 -13.68 8.31 3.50
N TYR A 132 -14.78 7.59 3.23
CA TYR A 132 -15.78 7.26 4.25
C TYR A 132 -15.28 6.16 5.18
N ILE A 133 -14.56 5.18 4.63
CA ILE A 133 -13.91 4.11 5.40
C ILE A 133 -12.92 4.72 6.40
N LEU A 134 -12.08 5.65 5.94
CA LEU A 134 -11.04 6.25 6.75
C LEU A 134 -11.58 7.23 7.80
N ARG A 135 -12.63 8.02 7.47
CA ARG A 135 -13.34 8.86 8.46
C ARG A 135 -13.95 8.05 9.61
N ALA A 136 -14.37 6.82 9.35
CA ALA A 136 -14.93 5.93 10.36
C ALA A 136 -13.86 5.17 11.17
N ASN A 137 -12.58 5.31 10.81
CA ASN A 137 -11.49 4.56 11.41
C ASN A 137 -10.71 5.42 12.42
N PRO A 138 -10.71 5.06 13.73
CA PRO A 138 -10.08 5.88 14.77
C PRO A 138 -8.54 5.92 14.70
N ASN A 139 -7.90 5.09 13.87
CA ASN A 139 -6.44 5.12 13.68
C ASN A 139 -6.00 6.16 12.64
N PHE A 140 -6.94 6.91 12.08
CA PHE A 140 -6.66 7.96 11.11
C PHE A 140 -7.42 9.24 11.45
N GLU A 141 -6.78 10.38 11.20
CA GLU A 141 -7.41 11.70 11.29
C GLU A 141 -7.33 12.40 9.93
N GLU A 142 -8.46 12.95 9.47
CA GLU A 142 -8.50 13.70 8.22
C GLU A 142 -7.98 15.13 8.43
N ILE A 143 -7.10 15.58 7.54
CA ILE A 143 -6.55 16.94 7.54
C ILE A 143 -6.77 17.61 6.19
N LYS A 144 -6.78 18.94 6.19
CA LYS A 144 -6.78 19.72 4.95
C LYS A 144 -5.35 20.09 4.55
N VAL A 145 -4.98 19.73 3.33
CA VAL A 145 -3.66 19.95 2.72
C VAL A 145 -3.90 20.60 1.36
N LYS A 146 -3.02 21.52 0.95
CA LYS A 146 -3.07 22.09 -0.40
C LYS A 146 -2.50 21.09 -1.40
N GLY A 147 -2.97 21.11 -2.64
CA GLY A 147 -2.54 20.14 -3.66
C GLY A 147 -1.03 20.09 -3.87
N ASN A 148 -0.36 21.25 -3.82
CA ASN A 148 1.09 21.35 -3.97
C ASN A 148 1.90 20.91 -2.73
N GLU A 149 1.24 20.61 -1.60
CA GLU A 149 1.86 20.12 -0.37
C GLU A 149 1.73 18.60 -0.22
N LEU A 150 0.94 17.93 -1.07
CA LEU A 150 0.69 16.47 -0.99
C LEU A 150 1.98 15.66 -1.08
N SER A 151 2.93 16.06 -1.93
CA SER A 151 4.24 15.43 -2.06
C SER A 151 5.17 15.63 -0.85
N SER A 152 4.80 16.48 0.11
CA SER A 152 5.57 16.70 1.34
C SER A 152 5.03 15.94 2.54
N LEU A 153 3.98 15.15 2.37
CA LEU A 153 3.41 14.34 3.44
C LEU A 153 4.39 13.24 3.89
N PRO A 154 4.44 12.94 5.20
CA PRO A 154 5.27 11.83 5.70
C PRO A 154 4.74 10.49 5.20
N ALA A 155 5.53 9.43 5.39
CA ALA A 155 5.16 8.08 5.00
C ALA A 155 3.85 7.63 5.66
N GLY A 156 3.01 6.90 4.94
CA GLY A 156 1.79 6.30 5.49
C GLY A 156 0.57 7.21 5.55
N CYS A 157 0.68 8.49 5.18
CA CYS A 157 -0.51 9.30 4.92
C CYS A 157 -1.27 8.71 3.73
N ILE A 158 -2.59 8.68 3.80
CA ILE A 158 -3.44 8.17 2.72
C ILE A 158 -4.08 9.36 2.02
N ILE A 159 -3.92 9.41 0.71
CA ILE A 159 -4.54 10.41 -0.16
C ILE A 159 -5.68 9.73 -0.89
N VAL A 160 -6.89 10.29 -0.78
CA VAL A 160 -8.08 9.85 -1.52
C VAL A 160 -8.50 10.98 -2.45
N TYR A 161 -8.59 10.67 -3.73
CA TYR A 161 -9.08 11.58 -4.76
C TYR A 161 -10.54 11.28 -5.08
N ASP A 162 -11.29 12.35 -5.27
CA ASP A 162 -12.66 12.26 -5.73
C ASP A 162 -12.76 11.73 -7.17
N LYS A 163 -13.97 11.33 -7.55
CA LYS A 163 -14.25 10.89 -8.92
C LYS A 163 -13.92 12.01 -9.91
N GLY A 164 -13.03 11.74 -10.86
CA GLY A 164 -12.59 12.71 -11.87
C GLY A 164 -11.58 13.75 -11.37
N ASP A 165 -11.19 13.72 -10.10
CA ASP A 165 -10.20 14.64 -9.54
C ASP A 165 -8.77 14.17 -9.86
N GLY A 166 -7.81 15.09 -9.94
CA GLY A 166 -6.39 14.76 -10.25
C GLY A 166 -6.17 14.02 -11.58
N GLY A 167 -7.16 14.02 -12.49
CA GLY A 167 -7.12 13.24 -13.73
C GLY A 167 -7.45 11.74 -13.56
N TYR A 168 -7.93 11.33 -12.38
CA TYR A 168 -8.31 9.96 -12.08
C TYR A 168 -9.71 9.60 -12.57
N SER A 169 -10.07 8.32 -12.42
CA SER A 169 -11.35 7.75 -12.89
C SER A 169 -12.56 8.56 -12.42
N THR A 170 -13.45 8.88 -13.36
CA THR A 170 -14.77 9.50 -13.09
C THR A 170 -15.75 8.54 -12.42
N ASP A 171 -15.45 7.24 -12.40
CA ASP A 171 -16.34 6.22 -11.85
C ASP A 171 -15.91 5.79 -10.45
N SER A 172 -14.60 5.76 -10.18
CA SER A 172 -14.03 5.11 -9.00
C SER A 172 -13.09 5.99 -8.16
N GLY A 173 -12.71 7.18 -8.62
CA GLY A 173 -11.67 8.01 -7.98
C GLY A 173 -10.31 7.30 -7.90
N HIS A 174 -9.48 7.68 -6.93
CA HIS A 174 -8.20 7.04 -6.67
C HIS A 174 -7.82 7.10 -5.18
N VAL A 175 -6.97 6.17 -4.74
CA VAL A 175 -6.42 6.17 -3.39
C VAL A 175 -4.99 5.64 -3.39
N GLU A 176 -4.11 6.27 -2.63
CA GLU A 176 -2.72 5.89 -2.51
C GLU A 176 -2.13 6.25 -1.14
N ILE A 177 -1.05 5.56 -0.76
CA ILE A 177 -0.32 5.77 0.48
C ILE A 177 1.01 6.45 0.16
N THR A 178 1.31 7.56 0.83
CA THR A 178 2.57 8.28 0.67
C THR A 178 3.75 7.46 1.18
N LEU A 179 4.89 7.55 0.49
CA LEU A 179 6.14 6.87 0.88
C LEU A 179 7.06 7.77 1.72
N GLY A 180 6.72 9.05 1.87
CA GLY A 180 7.49 10.03 2.63
C GLY A 180 8.67 10.65 1.87
N ASP A 181 8.84 10.32 0.59
CA ASP A 181 9.94 10.79 -0.27
C ASP A 181 9.44 11.53 -1.52
N GLY A 182 8.20 12.02 -1.49
CA GLY A 182 7.53 12.66 -2.64
C GLY A 182 6.78 11.70 -3.55
N ARG A 183 6.93 10.39 -3.34
CA ARG A 183 6.20 9.34 -4.05
C ARG A 183 5.05 8.80 -3.21
N ALA A 184 4.16 8.08 -3.88
CA ALA A 184 3.10 7.31 -3.25
C ALA A 184 3.02 5.90 -3.87
N CYS A 185 2.25 5.03 -3.23
CA CYS A 185 2.06 3.66 -3.67
C CYS A 185 0.62 3.21 -3.39
N SER A 186 0.06 2.52 -4.37
CA SER A 186 -1.22 1.82 -4.26
C SER A 186 -1.09 0.43 -4.90
N ASP A 187 -1.67 0.22 -6.08
CA ASP A 187 -1.44 -0.93 -6.94
C ASP A 187 -0.24 -0.75 -7.88
N ILE A 188 0.30 0.48 -7.94
CA ILE A 188 1.55 0.86 -8.61
C ILE A 188 2.30 1.88 -7.74
N ILE A 189 3.57 2.13 -8.07
CA ILE A 189 4.31 3.27 -7.53
C ILE A 189 3.97 4.52 -8.35
N THR A 190 3.49 5.55 -7.67
CA THR A 190 3.25 6.89 -8.20
C THR A 190 4.50 7.73 -7.95
N ASN A 191 5.26 8.05 -9.01
CA ASN A 191 6.49 8.83 -8.88
C ASN A 191 6.24 10.33 -8.63
N ASN A 192 5.10 10.84 -9.07
CA ASN A 192 4.67 12.22 -8.85
C ASN A 192 3.23 12.18 -8.35
N ILE A 193 3.01 12.59 -7.10
CA ILE A 193 1.67 12.69 -6.52
C ILE A 193 0.91 13.81 -7.24
N GLU A 194 -0.28 13.50 -7.76
CA GLU A 194 -1.08 14.47 -8.50
C GLU A 194 -1.60 15.57 -7.57
N PRO A 195 -1.34 16.85 -7.84
CA PRO A 195 -1.79 17.92 -6.98
C PRO A 195 -3.32 18.07 -7.07
N SER A 196 -3.99 18.08 -5.92
CA SER A 196 -5.41 18.43 -5.83
C SER A 196 -5.73 19.15 -4.52
N ASP A 197 -6.43 20.28 -4.64
CA ASP A 197 -7.01 20.98 -3.48
C ASP A 197 -8.31 20.32 -2.98
N ASN A 198 -8.84 19.33 -3.71
CA ASN A 198 -10.03 18.57 -3.34
C ASN A 198 -9.70 17.23 -2.67
N ALA A 199 -8.47 16.74 -2.79
CA ALA A 199 -8.05 15.49 -2.17
C ALA A 199 -8.29 15.47 -0.65
N HIS A 200 -8.65 14.29 -0.16
CA HIS A 200 -8.80 13.98 1.25
C HIS A 200 -7.52 13.32 1.75
N VAL A 201 -6.94 13.86 2.82
CA VAL A 201 -5.70 13.35 3.39
C VAL A 201 -5.95 12.82 4.78
N PHE A 202 -5.53 11.57 5.03
CA PHE A 202 -5.68 10.89 6.30
C PHE A 202 -4.31 10.58 6.90
N VAL A 203 -4.08 11.05 8.12
CA VAL A 203 -2.82 10.88 8.86
C VAL A 203 -2.96 9.73 9.86
N PRO A 204 -2.02 8.77 9.90
CA PRO A 204 -1.99 7.76 10.97
C PRO A 204 -1.77 8.41 12.34
N VAL A 205 -2.60 8.04 13.32
CA VAL A 205 -2.52 8.49 14.73
C VAL A 205 -2.27 7.33 15.70
#